data_AF-A0A1F8JTL4-F1
#
_entry.id   AF-A0A1F8JTL4-F1
#
_cell.length_a   1.000
_cell.length_b   1.000
_cell.length_c   1.000
_cell.angle_alpha   90.00
_cell.angle_beta   90.00
_cell.angle_gamma   90.00
#
_symmetry.space_group_name_H-M   'P 1'
#
loop_
_entity.id
_entity.type
_entity.pdbx_description
1 polymer ?
#
loop_
_entity_poly.entity_id
_entity_poly.type
_entity_poly.pdbx_seq_one_letter_code
_entity_poly.pdbx_strand_id
1 'polypeptide(L)' 'MARAKKKQEEKDQSIDELRAAAAALDREIFQLRNELSMQKKLEKPHLLKVKRKEKARVLTTITLKQKGVA' A
#
# COMPACT_ATOMS: atom_id res chain seq x y z
N MET A 1 9.96 4.57 14.93
CA MET A 1 11.15 4.67 14.06
C MET A 1 10.89 4.16 12.63
N ALA A 2 10.41 2.93 12.40
CA ALA A 2 10.27 2.34 11.04
C ALA A 2 9.30 3.06 10.07
N ARG A 3 8.23 3.71 10.58
CA ARG A 3 7.22 4.37 9.73
C ARG A 3 7.71 5.65 9.04
N ALA A 4 8.68 6.34 9.63
CA ALA A 4 9.24 7.57 9.09
C ALA A 4 10.17 7.29 7.90
N LYS A 5 11.06 6.28 8.03
CA LYS A 5 11.93 5.81 6.94
C LYS A 5 11.14 5.42 5.70
N LYS A 6 10.09 4.62 5.87
CA LYS A 6 9.22 4.18 4.77
C LYS A 6 8.55 5.35 4.02
N LYS A 7 8.35 6.51 4.67
CA LYS A 7 7.73 7.69 4.04
C LYS A 7 8.75 8.49 3.22
N GLN A 8 10.01 8.52 3.66
CA GLN A 8 11.11 9.12 2.92
C GLN A 8 11.46 8.28 1.69
N GLU A 9 11.53 6.96 1.82
CA GLU A 9 11.76 6.06 0.68
C GLU A 9 10.69 6.21 -0.41
N GLU A 10 9.42 6.40 -0.05
CA GLU A 10 8.34 6.68 -1.02
C GLU A 10 8.46 8.05 -1.70
N LYS A 11 9.14 9.03 -1.07
CA LYS A 11 9.43 10.32 -1.70
C LYS A 11 10.56 10.22 -2.70
N ASP A 12 11.50 9.29 -2.51
CA ASP A 12 12.63 9.10 -3.42
C ASP A 12 12.23 8.26 -4.65
N GLN A 13 11.23 7.39 -4.53
CA GLN A 13 10.72 6.54 -5.62
C GLN A 13 10.08 7.31 -6.77
N SER A 14 10.27 6.88 -8.02
CA SER A 14 9.58 7.48 -9.17
C SER A 14 8.05 7.27 -9.11
N ILE A 15 7.27 8.08 -9.84
CA ILE A 15 5.82 7.90 -9.95
C ILE A 15 5.48 6.50 -10.47
N ASP A 16 6.26 5.97 -11.40
CA ASP A 16 6.04 4.63 -11.97
C ASP A 16 6.33 3.52 -10.95
N GLU A 17 7.35 3.70 -10.11
CA GLU A 17 7.66 2.77 -9.02
C GLU A 17 6.56 2.79 -7.95
N LEU A 18 6.03 3.97 -7.62
CA LEU A 18 4.89 4.10 -6.71
C LEU A 18 3.63 3.44 -7.29
N ARG A 19 3.40 3.53 -8.60
CA ARG A 19 2.32 2.80 -9.28
C ARG A 19 2.53 1.30 -9.23
N ALA A 20 3.75 0.82 -9.46
CA ALA A 20 4.08 -0.60 -9.32
C ALA A 20 3.87 -1.10 -7.88
N ALA A 21 4.27 -0.30 -6.88
CA ALA A 21 4.04 -0.60 -5.47
C ALA A 21 2.53 -0.64 -5.14
N ALA A 22 1.73 0.30 -5.67
CA ALA A 22 0.28 0.29 -5.50
C ALA A 22 -0.37 -0.97 -6.12
N ALA A 23 0.11 -1.38 -7.31
CA ALA A 23 -0.36 -2.60 -7.97
C ALA A 23 0.02 -3.87 -7.20
N ALA A 24 1.21 -3.92 -6.61
CA ALA A 24 1.62 -5.01 -5.73
C ALA A 24 0.72 -5.10 -4.49
N LEU A 25 0.43 -3.98 -3.84
CA LEU A 25 -0.49 -3.91 -2.70
C LEU A 25 -1.91 -4.35 -3.07
N ASP A 26 -2.36 -4.07 -4.29
CA ASP A 26 -3.67 -4.56 -4.77
C ASP A 26 -3.72 -6.08 -4.90
N ARG A 27 -2.65 -6.71 -5.40
CA ARG A 27 -2.55 -8.17 -5.48
C ARG A 27 -2.58 -8.79 -4.08
N GLU A 28 -1.85 -8.24 -3.13
CA GLU A 28 -1.86 -8.71 -1.74
C GLU A 28 -3.23 -8.56 -1.07
N ILE A 29 -3.90 -7.41 -1.27
CA ILE A 29 -5.25 -7.19 -0.75
C ILE A 29 -6.23 -8.20 -1.36
N PHE A 30 -6.10 -8.47 -2.66
CA PHE A 30 -6.92 -9.46 -3.34
C PHE A 30 -6.71 -10.87 -2.79
N GLN A 31 -5.46 -11.28 -2.58
CA GLN A 31 -5.12 -12.56 -1.96
C GLN A 31 -5.73 -12.68 -0.56
N LEU A 32 -5.58 -11.67 0.29
CA LEU A 32 -6.17 -11.67 1.63
C LEU A 32 -7.70 -11.72 1.62
N ARG A 33 -8.34 -11.10 0.62
CA ARG A 33 -9.80 -11.18 0.45
C ARG A 33 -10.24 -12.58 -0.01
N ASN A 34 -9.48 -13.20 -0.91
CA ASN A 34 -9.75 -14.56 -1.35
C ASN A 34 -9.55 -15.56 -0.21
N GLU A 35 -8.45 -15.46 0.55
CA GLU A 35 -8.22 -16.26 1.75
C GLU A 35 -9.37 -16.13 2.75
N LEU A 36 -9.80 -14.89 3.04
CA LEU A 36 -10.95 -14.65 3.90
C LEU A 36 -12.23 -15.30 3.37
N SER A 37 -12.46 -15.22 2.05
CA SER A 37 -13.64 -15.81 1.41
C SER A 37 -13.62 -17.34 1.44
N MET A 38 -12.46 -17.95 1.19
CA MET A 38 -12.33 -19.42 1.11
C MET A 38 -12.25 -20.07 2.49
N GLN A 39 -11.46 -19.50 3.39
CA GLN A 39 -11.22 -20.09 4.71
C GLN A 39 -12.21 -19.60 5.78
N LYS A 40 -13.01 -18.56 5.48
CA LYS A 40 -13.91 -17.84 6.41
C LYS A 40 -13.18 -17.22 7.62
N LYS A 41 -11.86 -17.32 7.68
CA LYS A 41 -10.98 -16.75 8.69
C LYS A 41 -9.69 -16.27 8.03
N LEU A 42 -9.14 -15.19 8.57
CA LEU A 42 -7.80 -14.73 8.25
C LEU A 42 -6.94 -15.01 9.47
N GLU A 43 -5.75 -15.58 9.31
CA GLU A 43 -4.80 -15.72 10.43
C GLU A 43 -4.48 -14.37 11.06
N LYS A 44 -4.36 -13.32 10.23
CA LYS A 44 -4.01 -11.97 10.65
C LYS A 44 -5.02 -10.97 10.07
N PRO A 45 -6.21 -10.81 10.69
CA PRO A 45 -7.26 -9.94 10.15
C PRO A 45 -6.83 -8.46 10.06
N HIS A 46 -5.92 -8.02 10.95
CA HIS A 46 -5.36 -6.67 10.91
C HIS A 46 -4.53 -6.39 9.66
N LEU A 47 -3.99 -7.43 9.01
CA LEU A 47 -3.12 -7.27 7.84
C LEU A 47 -3.87 -6.63 6.67
N LEU A 48 -5.13 -6.98 6.46
CA LEU A 48 -5.99 -6.38 5.44
C LEU A 48 -6.14 -4.86 5.66
N LYS A 49 -6.34 -4.44 6.92
CA LYS A 49 -6.44 -3.01 7.28
C LYS A 49 -5.10 -2.29 7.09
N VAL A 50 -3.99 -2.93 7.45
CA VAL A 50 -2.64 -2.38 7.26
C VAL A 50 -2.36 -2.17 5.78
N LYS A 51 -2.55 -3.19 4.94
CA LYS A 51 -2.29 -3.12 3.49
C LYS A 51 -3.16 -2.08 2.78
N ARG A 52 -4.43 -1.95 3.16
CA ARG A 52 -5.30 -0.86 2.66
C ARG A 52 -4.77 0.52 3.02
N LYS A 53 -4.28 0.70 4.26
CA LYS A 53 -3.69 1.97 4.71
C LYS A 53 -2.38 2.28 3.99
N GLU A 54 -1.55 1.26 3.75
CA GLU A 54 -0.32 1.40 2.95
C GLU A 54 -0.65 1.85 1.52
N LYS A 55 -1.63 1.21 0.86
CA LYS A 55 -2.08 1.61 -0.48
C LYS A 55 -2.54 3.06 -0.52
N ALA A 56 -3.39 3.45 0.44
CA ALA A 56 -3.88 4.83 0.52
C ALA A 56 -2.74 5.85 0.69
N ARG A 57 -1.68 5.49 1.42
CA ARG A 57 -0.49 6.33 1.57
C ARG A 57 0.26 6.49 0.25
N VAL A 58 0.52 5.39 -0.45
CA VAL A 58 1.20 5.41 -1.76
C VAL A 58 0.43 6.26 -2.76
N LEU A 59 -0.90 6.10 -2.85
CA LEU A 59 -1.75 6.92 -3.71
C LEU A 59 -1.72 8.41 -3.35
N THR A 60 -1.68 8.72 -2.05
CA THR A 60 -1.52 10.10 -1.57
C THR A 60 -0.18 10.67 -2.02
N THR A 61 0.91 9.92 -1.89
CA THR A 61 2.25 10.34 -2.34
C THR A 61 2.28 10.57 -3.86
N ILE A 62 1.68 9.67 -4.66
CA ILE A 62 1.52 9.87 -6.12
C ILE A 62 0.79 11.19 -6.40
N THR A 63 -0.32 11.43 -5.71
CA THR A 63 -1.14 12.64 -5.90
C THR A 63 -0.35 13.91 -5.55
N LEU A 64 0.40 13.89 -4.45
CA LEU A 64 1.24 15.01 -4.04
C LEU A 64 2.35 15.27 -5.07
N LYS A 65 2.98 14.22 -5.61
CA LYS A 65 4.00 14.31 -6.67
C LYS A 65 3.42 14.89 -7.95
N GLN A 66 2.25 14.42 -8.37
CA GLN A 66 1.55 14.95 -9.55
C GLN A 66 1.15 16.43 -9.39
N LYS A 67 0.83 16.86 -8.17
CA LYS A 67 0.52 18.26 -7.86
C LYS A 67 1.76 19.14 -7.65
N GLY A 68 2.97 18.58 -7.65
CA GLY A 68 4.22 19.30 -7.38
C GLY A 68 4.39 19.76 -5.92
N VAL A 69 3.68 19.15 -4.97
CA VAL A 69 3.67 19.52 -3.53
C VAL A 69 4.48 18.53 -2.67
N ALA A 70 5.15 17.56 -3.30
CA ALA A 70 5.81 16.42 -2.63
C ALA A 70 7.27 16.64 -2.26
#